data_AF-A0A941S2D5-F1
#
_entry.id   AF-A0A941S2D5-F1
#
_cell.length_a   1.000
_cell.length_b   1.000
_cell.length_c   1.000
_cell.angle_alpha   90.00
_cell.angle_beta   90.00
_cell.angle_gamma   90.00
#
_symmetry.space_group_name_H-M   'P 1'
#
loop_
_entity.id
_entity.type
_entity.pdbx_description
1 polymer ?
#
loop_
_entity_poly.entity_id
_entity_poly.type
_entity_poly.pdbx_seq_one_letter_code
_entity_poly.pdbx_strand_id
1 'polypeptide(L)'
;MTLEEPYRGIAAALAAETIGRRPMAIRRFGTGLQHYVFDVDFEDHAPVVVRIASEQDRPAMEGALRLSNLLRPRGVRLPRILSEGIGHRFPHLVLERFPGTDLGDISGSLSRASLEVIAREVAEAQAITAQTGSAGRYG
;
A
#
# COMPACT_ATOMS: atom_id res chain seq x y z
N MET A 1 11.20 -24.00 -6.05
CA MET A 1 10.02 -23.23 -6.48
C MET A 1 9.75 -22.20 -5.39
N THR A 2 10.11 -20.94 -5.60
CA THR A 2 9.90 -19.89 -4.60
C THR A 2 8.40 -19.65 -4.44
N LEU A 3 7.93 -19.38 -3.22
CA LEU A 3 6.52 -19.12 -2.91
C LEU A 3 5.94 -17.90 -3.66
N GLU A 4 6.77 -17.15 -4.40
CA GLU A 4 6.44 -15.88 -5.06
C GLU A 4 5.62 -16.02 -6.34
N GLU A 5 5.86 -17.08 -7.12
CA GLU A 5 5.22 -17.26 -8.43
C GLU A 5 3.69 -17.39 -8.37
N PRO A 6 3.07 -18.14 -7.43
CA PRO A 6 1.62 -18.17 -7.33
C PRO A 6 1.02 -16.81 -6.95
N TYR A 7 1.67 -16.03 -6.08
CA TYR A 7 1.16 -14.70 -5.69
C TYR A 7 1.27 -13.67 -6.80
N ARG A 8 2.24 -13.80 -7.71
CA ARG A 8 2.34 -12.96 -8.91
C ARG A 8 1.12 -13.13 -9.81
N GLY A 9 0.68 -14.36 -10.05
CA GLY A 9 -0.51 -14.66 -10.85
C GLY A 9 -1.79 -14.14 -10.20
N ILE A 10 -1.91 -14.27 -8.87
CA ILE A 10 -3.04 -13.72 -8.10
C ILE A 10 -3.04 -12.19 -8.19
N ALA A 11 -1.89 -11.53 -8.03
CA ALA A 11 -1.77 -10.08 -8.15
C ALA A 11 -2.19 -9.59 -9.55
N ALA A 12 -1.81 -10.32 -10.60
CA ALA A 12 -2.24 -10.03 -11.97
C ALA A 12 -3.75 -10.02 -12.10
N ALA A 13 -4.41 -11.07 -11.60
CA ALA A 13 -5.85 -11.26 -11.70
C ALA A 13 -6.61 -10.18 -10.94
N LEU A 14 -6.23 -9.92 -9.69
CA LEU A 14 -6.86 -8.90 -8.83
C LEU A 14 -6.72 -7.50 -9.42
N ALA A 15 -5.54 -7.15 -9.95
CA ALA A 15 -5.32 -5.87 -10.61
C ALA A 15 -6.14 -5.76 -11.90
N ALA A 16 -6.20 -6.84 -12.69
CA ALA A 16 -6.95 -6.87 -13.93
C ALA A 16 -8.46 -6.71 -13.71
N GLU A 17 -9.00 -7.39 -12.70
CA GLU A 17 -10.40 -7.27 -12.28
C GLU A 17 -10.71 -5.85 -11.81
N THR A 18 -9.83 -5.25 -11.00
CA THR A 18 -10.02 -3.90 -10.45
C THR A 18 -9.98 -2.81 -11.53
N ILE A 19 -9.08 -2.94 -12.51
CA ILE A 19 -8.87 -1.91 -13.56
C ILE A 19 -9.68 -2.21 -14.83
N GLY A 20 -10.14 -3.44 -15.02
CA GLY A 20 -10.81 -3.89 -16.24
C GLY A 20 -9.85 -4.03 -17.44
N ARG A 21 -8.54 -4.17 -17.20
CA ARG A 21 -7.49 -4.24 -18.23
C ARG A 21 -6.45 -5.29 -17.90
N ARG A 22 -5.75 -5.80 -18.91
CA ARG A 22 -4.66 -6.75 -18.69
C ARG A 22 -3.37 -6.01 -18.23
N PRO A 23 -2.70 -6.46 -17.17
CA PRO A 23 -1.37 -5.96 -16.79
C PRO A 23 -0.33 -6.19 -17.88
N MET A 24 0.56 -5.21 -18.07
CA MET A 24 1.74 -5.33 -18.94
C MET A 24 2.95 -5.90 -18.18
N ALA A 25 3.13 -5.46 -16.94
CA ALA A 25 4.24 -5.90 -16.11
C ALA A 25 3.80 -6.02 -14.66
N ILE A 26 4.43 -6.96 -13.95
CA ILE A 26 4.17 -7.22 -12.54
C ILE A 26 5.53 -7.35 -11.88
N ARG A 27 5.82 -6.53 -10.87
CA ARG A 27 7.10 -6.52 -10.17
C ARG A 27 6.84 -6.68 -8.69
N ARG A 28 7.63 -7.53 -8.03
CA ARG A 28 7.53 -7.72 -6.59
C ARG A 28 8.32 -6.63 -5.90
N PHE A 29 7.71 -5.93 -4.94
CA PHE A 29 8.49 -5.13 -3.99
C PHE A 29 9.20 -6.08 -3.04
N GLY A 30 10.54 -6.08 -3.08
CA GLY A 30 11.38 -6.89 -2.20
C GLY A 30 11.36 -6.43 -0.73
N THR A 31 10.87 -5.22 -0.48
CA THR A 31 10.71 -4.62 0.84
C THR A 31 9.32 -4.95 1.40
N GLY A 32 9.22 -6.09 2.09
CA GLY A 32 7.98 -6.48 2.77
C GLY A 32 8.06 -7.88 3.34
N LEU A 33 8.23 -7.98 4.67
CA LEU A 33 8.43 -9.26 5.37
C LEU A 33 7.13 -10.03 5.63
N GLN A 34 6.00 -9.32 5.74
CA GLN A 34 4.73 -9.91 6.19
C GLN A 34 3.71 -10.10 5.05
N HIS A 35 3.77 -9.27 4.01
CA HIS A 35 2.79 -9.27 2.91
C HIS A 35 3.45 -9.47 1.55
N TYR A 36 2.67 -9.98 0.60
CA TYR A 36 3.02 -10.03 -0.80
C TYR A 36 2.57 -8.78 -1.56
N VAL A 37 3.51 -7.86 -1.81
CA VAL A 37 3.26 -6.54 -2.41
C VAL A 37 3.83 -6.48 -3.83
N PHE A 38 2.98 -6.17 -4.81
CA PHE A 38 3.35 -6.09 -6.21
C PHE A 38 3.03 -4.72 -6.80
N ASP A 39 3.96 -4.20 -7.59
CA ASP A 39 3.76 -3.09 -8.52
C ASP A 39 3.23 -3.66 -9.84
N VAL A 40 2.11 -3.13 -10.33
CA VAL A 40 1.44 -3.65 -11.53
C VAL A 40 1.23 -2.51 -12.52
N ASP A 41 1.88 -2.62 -13.67
CA ASP A 41 1.84 -1.63 -14.75
C ASP A 41 0.79 -2.00 -15.81
N PHE A 42 0.22 -0.99 -16.46
CA PHE A 42 -0.74 -1.08 -17.56
C PHE A 42 -0.33 -0.13 -18.69
N GLU A 43 -0.81 -0.40 -19.90
CA GLU A 43 -0.48 0.41 -21.10
C GLU A 43 -1.01 1.85 -21.01
N ASP A 44 -2.30 1.99 -20.72
CA ASP A 44 -3.00 3.29 -20.68
C ASP A 44 -3.66 3.55 -19.32
N HIS A 45 -3.06 3.07 -18.24
CA HIS A 45 -3.57 3.30 -16.90
C HIS A 45 -2.41 3.47 -15.91
N ALA A 46 -2.59 4.37 -14.93
CA ALA A 46 -1.61 4.54 -13.87
C ALA A 46 -1.34 3.20 -13.16
N PRO A 47 -0.09 2.92 -12.77
CA PRO A 47 0.22 1.68 -12.07
C PRO A 47 -0.56 1.58 -10.76
N VAL A 48 -0.75 0.34 -10.30
CA VAL A 48 -1.40 0.05 -9.02
C VAL A 48 -0.47 -0.82 -8.17
N VAL A 49 -0.66 -0.73 -6.86
CA VAL A 49 -0.01 -1.62 -5.91
C VAL A 49 -1.01 -2.65 -5.43
N VAL A 50 -0.69 -3.94 -5.58
CA VAL A 50 -1.48 -5.04 -5.04
C VAL A 50 -0.79 -5.56 -3.79
N ARG A 51 -1.44 -5.45 -2.64
CA ARG A 51 -0.97 -6.02 -1.38
C ARG A 51 -1.82 -7.21 -0.99
N ILE A 52 -1.20 -8.37 -0.90
CA ILE A 52 -1.83 -9.66 -0.56
C ILE A 52 -1.26 -10.14 0.75
N ALA A 53 -2.12 -10.59 1.66
CA ALA A 53 -1.77 -11.13 2.96
C ALA A 53 -2.05 -12.64 3.01
N SER A 54 -1.45 -13.32 3.98
CA SER A 54 -1.90 -14.67 4.35
C SER A 54 -3.26 -14.59 5.07
N GLU A 55 -3.96 -15.72 5.20
CA GLU A 55 -5.20 -15.75 5.99
C GLU A 55 -4.97 -15.37 7.46
N GLN A 56 -3.81 -15.71 8.03
CA GLN A 56 -3.45 -15.38 9.41
C GLN A 56 -3.25 -13.87 9.61
N ASP A 57 -2.89 -13.16 8.55
CA ASP A 57 -2.66 -11.70 8.54
C ASP A 57 -3.90 -10.90 8.15
N ARG A 58 -5.08 -11.53 8.00
CA ARG A 58 -6.35 -10.84 7.67
C ARG A 58 -6.66 -9.66 8.62
N PRO A 59 -6.49 -9.77 9.95
CA PRO A 59 -6.74 -8.64 10.85
C PRO A 59 -5.89 -7.40 10.53
N ALA A 60 -4.68 -7.58 9.99
CA ALA A 60 -3.83 -6.46 9.58
C ALA A 60 -4.39 -5.75 8.33
N MET A 61 -5.01 -6.49 7.39
CA MET A 61 -5.71 -5.89 6.25
C MET A 61 -6.95 -5.12 6.69
N GLU A 62 -7.75 -5.67 7.60
CA GLU A 62 -8.90 -5.00 8.21
C GLU A 62 -8.49 -3.69 8.91
N GLY A 63 -7.41 -3.75 9.70
CA GLY A 63 -6.85 -2.58 10.36
C GLY A 63 -6.43 -1.50 9.38
N ALA A 64 -5.75 -1.87 8.29
CA ALA A 64 -5.32 -0.93 7.27
C ALA A 64 -6.50 -0.29 6.51
N LEU A 65 -7.52 -1.07 6.16
CA LEU A 65 -8.75 -0.54 5.56
C LEU A 65 -9.43 0.46 6.49
N ARG A 66 -9.63 0.07 7.75
CA ARG A 66 -10.22 0.92 8.78
C ARG A 66 -9.45 2.24 8.94
N LEU A 67 -8.12 2.17 9.04
CA LEU A 67 -7.27 3.35 9.20
C LEU A 67 -7.30 4.24 7.95
N SER A 68 -7.31 3.66 6.74
CA SER A 68 -7.43 4.44 5.51
C SER A 68 -8.75 5.22 5.45
N ASN A 69 -9.87 4.56 5.76
CA ASN A 69 -11.20 5.19 5.81
C ASN A 69 -11.30 6.27 6.90
N LEU A 70 -10.49 6.17 7.95
CA LEU A 70 -10.45 7.16 9.03
C LEU A 70 -9.55 8.36 8.70
N LEU A 71 -8.33 8.11 8.24
CA LEU A 71 -7.27 9.11 8.16
C LEU A 71 -7.30 9.88 6.83
N ARG A 72 -7.61 9.20 5.72
CA ARG A 72 -7.60 9.85 4.39
C ARG A 72 -8.61 11.00 4.29
N PRO A 73 -9.87 10.87 4.75
CA PRO A 73 -10.81 12.00 4.74
C PRO A 73 -10.40 13.17 5.64
N ARG A 74 -9.47 12.94 6.59
CA ARG A 74 -8.93 13.96 7.50
C ARG A 74 -7.67 14.65 6.94
N GLY A 75 -7.29 14.36 5.70
CA GLY A 75 -6.20 15.02 5.01
C GLY A 75 -4.86 14.28 5.06
N VAL A 76 -4.78 13.11 5.71
CA VAL A 76 -3.55 12.30 5.64
C VAL A 76 -3.39 11.77 4.21
N ARG A 77 -2.23 12.02 3.60
CA ARG A 77 -1.90 11.57 2.25
C ARG A 77 -1.63 10.07 2.23
N LEU A 78 -2.70 9.28 2.13
CA LEU A 78 -2.67 7.83 1.98
C LEU A 78 -3.08 7.44 0.56
N PRO A 79 -2.50 6.36 0.00
CA PRO A 79 -2.91 5.87 -1.31
C PRO A 79 -4.39 5.49 -1.25
N ARG A 80 -5.14 5.84 -2.31
CA ARG A 80 -6.54 5.44 -2.41
C ARG A 80 -6.64 3.92 -2.53
N ILE A 81 -7.57 3.33 -1.79
CA ILE A 81 -7.98 1.93 -1.97
C ILE A 81 -8.90 1.89 -3.20
N LEU A 82 -8.49 1.15 -4.22
CA LEU A 82 -9.22 0.98 -5.48
C LEU A 82 -10.19 -0.21 -5.38
N SER A 83 -9.75 -1.27 -4.71
CA SER A 83 -10.52 -2.48 -4.45
C SER A 83 -9.99 -3.17 -3.19
N GLU A 84 -10.84 -3.96 -2.56
CA GLU A 84 -10.52 -4.74 -1.37
C GLU A 84 -11.17 -6.13 -1.44
N GLY A 85 -10.49 -7.12 -0.87
CA GLY A 85 -11.03 -8.47 -0.73
C GLY A 85 -10.62 -9.07 0.59
N ILE A 86 -11.05 -8.46 1.69
CA ILE A 86 -10.66 -8.86 3.05
C ILE A 86 -11.13 -10.30 3.38
N GLY A 87 -12.34 -10.66 2.97
CA GLY A 87 -12.92 -11.99 3.17
C GLY A 87 -12.42 -13.06 2.21
N HIS A 88 -11.55 -12.70 1.25
CA HIS A 88 -11.03 -13.63 0.26
C HIS A 88 -10.05 -14.63 0.87
N ARG A 89 -9.85 -15.78 0.21
CA ARG A 89 -8.80 -16.76 0.58
C ARG A 89 -7.40 -16.13 0.57
N PHE A 90 -7.22 -15.15 -0.29
CA PHE A 90 -6.05 -14.28 -0.32
C PHE A 90 -6.50 -12.86 0.04
N PRO A 91 -6.54 -12.50 1.35
CA PRO A 91 -6.93 -11.17 1.78
C PRO A 91 -6.05 -10.13 1.09
N HIS A 92 -6.65 -9.09 0.52
CA HIS A 92 -5.88 -8.13 -0.29
C HIS A 92 -6.48 -6.73 -0.31
N LEU A 93 -5.63 -5.79 -0.70
CA LEU A 93 -5.99 -4.43 -1.11
C LEU A 93 -5.32 -4.14 -2.46
N VAL A 94 -6.07 -3.53 -3.38
CA VAL A 94 -5.53 -2.90 -4.60
C VAL A 94 -5.52 -1.40 -4.36
N LEU A 95 -4.34 -0.80 -4.48
CA LEU A 95 -4.05 0.57 -4.06
C LEU A 95 -3.57 1.41 -5.23
N GLU A 96 -3.84 2.70 -5.19
CA GLU A 96 -3.15 3.69 -6.01
C GLU A 96 -1.63 3.62 -5.77
N ARG A 97 -0.83 3.63 -6.85
CA ARG A 97 0.61 3.79 -6.76
C ARG A 97 0.94 5.28 -6.69
N PHE A 98 1.51 5.73 -5.58
CA PHE A 98 2.04 7.09 -5.52
C PHE A 98 3.24 7.25 -6.47
N PRO A 99 3.39 8.40 -7.16
CA PRO A 99 4.62 8.68 -7.88
C PRO A 99 5.77 8.91 -6.90
N GLY A 100 6.99 8.55 -7.30
CA GLY A 100 8.20 8.82 -6.55
C GLY A 100 9.04 7.58 -6.23
N THR A 101 10.20 7.85 -5.63
CA THR A 101 11.22 6.86 -5.27
C THR A 101 11.13 6.57 -3.77
N ASP A 102 11.44 5.32 -3.37
CA ASP A 102 11.48 4.96 -1.96
C ASP A 102 12.51 5.82 -1.20
N LEU A 103 12.16 6.21 0.03
CA LEU A 103 13.01 7.07 0.84
C LEU A 103 14.35 6.40 1.16
N GLY A 104 14.37 5.08 1.32
CA GLY A 104 15.59 4.31 1.56
C GLY A 104 16.63 4.51 0.46
N ASP A 105 16.19 4.57 -0.80
CA ASP A 105 17.06 4.70 -1.97
C ASP A 105 17.65 6.11 -2.13
N ILE A 106 16.93 7.14 -1.65
CA ILE A 106 17.33 8.55 -1.85
C ILE A 106 17.77 9.24 -0.56
N SER A 107 17.65 8.60 0.60
CA SER A 107 17.89 9.22 1.91
C SER A 107 19.24 9.92 2.04
N GLY A 108 20.30 9.36 1.44
CA GLY A 108 21.65 9.92 1.44
C GLY A 108 21.86 11.12 0.50
N SER A 109 20.95 11.38 -0.43
CA SER A 109 21.05 12.49 -1.41
C SER A 109 20.05 13.62 -1.14
N LEU A 110 19.22 13.50 -0.11
CA LEU A 110 18.25 14.52 0.25
C LEU A 110 18.94 15.77 0.80
N SER A 111 18.55 16.92 0.26
CA SER A 111 18.95 18.22 0.82
C SER A 111 18.33 18.44 2.19
N ARG A 112 18.95 19.30 3.01
CA ARG A 112 18.38 19.73 4.29
C ARG A 112 16.97 20.31 4.13
N ALA A 113 16.73 21.13 3.10
CA ALA A 113 15.42 21.69 2.82
C ALA A 113 14.37 20.60 2.52
N SER A 114 14.75 19.55 1.79
CA SER A 114 13.88 18.38 1.53
C SER A 114 13.56 17.63 2.81
N LEU A 115 14.54 17.43 3.70
CA LEU A 115 14.34 16.78 5.00
C LEU A 115 13.42 17.58 5.91
N GLU A 116 13.54 18.92 5.93
CA GLU A 116 12.66 19.80 6.69
C GLU A 116 11.20 19.71 6.20
N VAL A 117 10.98 19.63 4.89
CA VAL A 117 9.65 19.40 4.31
C VAL A 117 9.10 18.04 4.72
N ILE A 118 9.87 16.96 4.58
CA ILE A 118 9.44 15.61 4.98
C ILE A 118 9.07 15.57 6.47
N ALA A 119 9.92 16.13 7.33
CA ALA A 119 9.67 16.16 8.77
C ALA A 119 8.36 16.90 9.12
N ARG A 120 8.09 18.04 8.46
CA ARG A 120 6.83 18.77 8.63
C ARG A 120 5.62 17.94 8.21
N GLU A 121 5.65 17.33 7.03
CA GLU A 121 4.51 16.55 6.51
C GLU A 121 4.26 15.30 7.38
N VAL A 122 5.31 14.67 7.93
CA VAL A 122 5.19 13.58 8.90
C VAL A 122 4.55 14.06 10.20
N ALA A 123 5.00 15.21 10.74
CA ALA A 123 4.45 15.78 11.96
C ALA A 123 2.96 16.13 11.81
N GLU A 124 2.56 16.68 10.66
CA GLU A 124 1.16 16.96 10.34
C GLU A 124 0.33 15.67 10.30
N ALA A 125 0.80 14.61 9.64
CA ALA A 125 0.12 13.31 9.61
C ALA A 125 0.00 12.68 11.01
N GLN A 126 1.04 12.81 11.85
CA GLN A 126 1.02 12.36 13.24
C GLN A 126 0.00 13.14 14.08
N ALA A 127 -0.06 14.46 13.92
CA ALA A 127 -1.01 15.32 14.61
C ALA A 127 -2.47 14.96 14.26
N ILE A 128 -2.76 14.64 13.00
CA ILE A 128 -4.08 14.15 12.58
C ILE A 128 -4.37 12.79 13.20
N THR A 129 -3.39 11.88 13.17
CA THR A 129 -3.55 10.52 13.73
C THR A 129 -3.81 10.55 15.24
N ALA A 130 -3.14 11.44 15.97
CA ALA A 130 -3.31 11.60 17.42
C ALA A 130 -4.73 12.03 17.82
N GLN A 131 -5.47 12.68 16.92
CA GLN A 131 -6.88 13.05 17.13
C GLN A 131 -7.84 11.88 16.95
N THR A 132 -7.37 10.77 16.39
CA THR A 132 -8.16 9.55 16.29
C THR A 132 -8.08 8.79 17.61
N GLY A 133 -9.23 8.54 18.25
CA GLY A 133 -9.27 7.86 19.53
C GLY A 133 -8.50 6.54 19.49
N SER A 134 -7.51 6.38 20.37
CA SER A 134 -6.77 5.13 20.51
C SER A 134 -7.65 4.11 21.23
N ALA A 135 -7.91 2.96 20.61
CA ALA A 135 -8.54 1.82 21.30
C ALA A 135 -7.57 1.12 22.29
N GLY A 136 -6.46 1.76 22.67
CA GLY A 136 -5.52 1.25 23.66
C GLY A 136 -4.68 0.06 23.20
N ARG A 137 -4.63 -0.25 21.90
CA ARG A 137 -3.82 -1.34 21.34
C ARG A 137 -3.14 -0.88 20.06
N TYR A 138 -1.83 -0.65 20.16
CA TYR A 138 -0.92 -0.65 19.02
C TYR A 138 0.02 -1.84 19.23
N GLY A 139 -0.08 -2.85 18.36
CA GLY A 139 0.59 -4.14 18.48
C GLY A 139 -0.39 -5.28 18.24
#